data_AF-A0A6G1WZF1-F1
#
_entry.id   AF-A0A6G1WZF1-F1
#
_cell.length_a   1.000
_cell.length_b   1.000
_cell.length_c   1.000
_cell.angle_alpha   90.00
_cell.angle_beta   90.00
_cell.angle_gamma   90.00
#
_symmetry.space_group_name_H-M   'P 1'
#
loop_
_entity.id
_entity.type
_entity.pdbx_description
1 polymer ?
#
loop_
_entity_poly.entity_id
_entity_poly.type
_entity_poly.pdbx_seq_one_letter_code
_entity_poly.pdbx_strand_id
1 'polypeptide(L)'
;MKYMGNIDKKGRCMRKTRELGIKYVKTYVGCAQSTFAAVVDALRSEGVNLVTPEVEEEIHKGLVGLSGGVGNLSVGNCGALTAASLAISLASNIGRMKNKQDKENRWISYFNVAEGVAKKFMRKYGGLTCREVQIGRFGKYLDLRIPEMNKEFFENAEKRGCQTPEKCTISQAAAWAVEAILDMREHPRDLERIKTEYERGHWR
;
A
#
# COMPACT_ATOMS: atom_id res chain seq x y z
N MET A 1 15.74 -26.27 -3.59
CA MET A 1 16.30 -25.57 -2.41
C MET A 1 16.19 -24.04 -2.48
N LYS A 2 16.59 -23.34 -3.57
CA LYS A 2 16.43 -21.87 -3.69
C LYS A 2 14.97 -21.37 -3.55
N TYR A 3 14.01 -22.09 -4.15
CA TYR A 3 12.57 -21.73 -4.09
C TYR A 3 11.99 -21.74 -2.67
N MET A 4 12.35 -22.72 -1.82
CA MET A 4 11.90 -22.77 -0.42
C MET A 4 12.51 -21.64 0.41
N GLY A 5 13.76 -21.24 0.14
CA GLY A 5 14.40 -20.11 0.80
C GLY A 5 13.77 -18.76 0.47
N ASN A 6 13.28 -18.56 -0.77
CA ASN A 6 12.58 -17.33 -1.17
C ASN A 6 11.17 -17.22 -0.57
N ILE A 7 10.42 -18.33 -0.49
CA ILE A 7 9.08 -18.35 0.15
C ILE A 7 9.20 -17.96 1.63
N ASP A 8 10.22 -18.48 2.31
CA ASP A 8 10.51 -18.19 3.71
C ASP A 8 10.96 -16.73 3.90
N LYS A 9 11.77 -16.18 2.99
CA LYS A 9 12.15 -14.76 2.98
C LYS A 9 10.93 -13.83 2.80
N LYS A 10 10.09 -14.09 1.79
CA LYS A 10 8.90 -13.28 1.51
C LYS A 10 7.92 -13.32 2.70
N GLY A 11 7.65 -14.51 3.23
CA GLY A 11 6.76 -14.70 4.38
C GLY A 11 7.26 -13.96 5.63
N ARG A 12 8.56 -14.06 5.94
CA ARG A 12 9.17 -13.30 7.05
C ARG A 12 9.08 -11.80 6.86
N CYS A 13 9.41 -11.31 5.66
CA CYS A 13 9.35 -9.88 5.36
C CYS A 13 7.93 -9.35 5.55
N MET A 14 6.92 -10.04 5.00
CA MET A 14 5.52 -9.66 5.16
C MET A 14 5.06 -9.64 6.62
N ARG A 15 5.45 -10.64 7.43
CA ARG A 15 5.14 -10.66 8.86
C ARG A 15 5.72 -9.43 9.57
N LYS A 16 7.00 -9.15 9.32
CA LYS A 16 7.68 -7.97 9.86
C LYS A 16 7.01 -6.67 9.40
N THR A 17 6.61 -6.58 8.13
CA THR A 17 5.87 -5.41 7.61
C THR A 17 4.57 -5.17 8.39
N ARG A 18 3.84 -6.23 8.74
CA ARG A 18 2.60 -6.08 9.52
C ARG A 18 2.88 -5.58 10.93
N GLU A 19 3.91 -6.09 11.59
CA GLU A 19 4.38 -5.65 12.91
C GLU A 19 4.80 -4.17 12.87
N LEU A 20 5.60 -3.77 11.88
CA LEU A 20 5.99 -2.37 11.66
C LEU A 20 4.80 -1.47 11.37
N GLY A 21 3.80 -1.93 10.61
CA GLY A 21 2.57 -1.18 10.37
C GLY A 21 1.82 -0.84 11.66
N ILE A 22 1.75 -1.78 12.61
CA ILE A 22 1.16 -1.54 13.94
C ILE A 22 2.01 -0.61 14.77
N LYS A 23 3.33 -0.80 14.76
CA LYS A 23 4.26 0.09 15.45
C LYS A 23 4.07 1.54 14.96
N TYR A 24 4.12 1.76 13.65
CA TYR A 24 4.11 3.10 13.08
C TYR A 24 2.76 3.80 13.10
N VAL A 25 1.63 3.09 13.08
CA VAL A 25 0.35 3.75 13.33
C VAL A 25 0.24 4.23 14.79
N LYS A 26 0.84 3.51 15.75
CA LYS A 26 0.88 3.95 17.16
C LYS A 26 1.87 5.10 17.37
N THR A 27 2.97 5.13 16.62
CA THR A 27 4.01 6.17 16.75
C THR A 27 3.64 7.47 16.03
N TYR A 28 3.21 7.37 14.77
CA TYR A 28 3.02 8.55 13.90
C TYR A 28 1.55 8.92 13.69
N VAL A 29 0.63 8.00 14.00
CA VAL A 29 -0.75 8.04 13.49
C VAL A 29 -0.74 8.16 11.95
N GLY A 30 -1.90 8.31 11.32
CA GLY A 30 -2.05 8.56 9.88
C GLY A 30 -1.72 7.36 9.01
N CYS A 31 -2.73 6.93 8.25
CA CYS A 31 -2.64 5.68 7.49
C CYS A 31 -1.61 5.71 6.35
N ALA A 32 -1.35 6.85 5.73
CA ALA A 32 -0.43 6.93 4.60
C ALA A 32 1.04 6.81 5.03
N GLN A 33 1.50 7.70 5.93
CA GLN A 33 2.89 7.73 6.36
C GLN A 33 3.30 6.45 7.10
N SER A 34 2.44 5.89 7.95
CA SER A 34 2.75 4.63 8.66
C SER A 34 2.86 3.44 7.70
N THR A 35 2.03 3.40 6.65
CA THR A 35 2.09 2.33 5.64
C THR A 35 3.41 2.40 4.88
N PHE A 36 3.79 3.59 4.40
CA PHE A 36 5.02 3.76 3.63
C PHE A 36 6.27 3.42 4.46
N ALA A 37 6.37 3.96 5.68
CA ALA A 37 7.48 3.66 6.58
C ALA A 37 7.61 2.15 6.85
N ALA A 38 6.48 1.46 7.07
CA ALA A 38 6.49 0.02 7.30
C ALA A 38 6.99 -0.78 6.08
N VAL A 39 6.63 -0.36 4.86
CA VAL A 39 7.12 -0.98 3.63
C VAL A 39 8.62 -0.76 3.47
N VAL A 40 9.09 0.48 3.60
CA VAL A 40 10.50 0.84 3.40
C VAL A 40 11.39 0.11 4.40
N ASP A 41 11.06 0.11 5.69
CA ASP A 41 11.88 -0.54 6.71
C ASP A 41 11.89 -2.07 6.61
N ALA A 42 10.74 -2.67 6.26
CA ALA A 42 10.68 -4.12 6.06
C ALA A 42 11.58 -4.54 4.88
N LEU A 43 11.48 -3.83 3.75
CA LEU A 43 12.31 -4.06 2.57
C LEU A 43 13.79 -3.83 2.87
N ARG A 44 14.15 -2.73 3.56
CA ARG A 44 15.53 -2.43 3.95
C ARG A 44 16.14 -3.56 4.76
N SER A 45 15.36 -4.15 5.67
CA SER A 45 15.84 -5.27 6.48
C SER A 45 16.08 -6.56 5.72
N GLU A 46 15.58 -6.66 4.49
CA GLU A 46 15.83 -7.76 3.55
C GLU A 46 16.89 -7.41 2.48
N GLY A 47 17.61 -6.30 2.67
CA GLY A 47 18.62 -5.78 1.74
C GLY A 47 18.04 -5.04 0.55
N VAL A 48 16.79 -4.58 0.63
CA VAL A 48 16.09 -3.88 -0.45
C VAL A 48 15.94 -2.39 -0.10
N ASN A 49 16.78 -1.54 -0.68
CA ASN A 49 16.66 -0.10 -0.52
C ASN A 49 15.75 0.48 -1.61
N LEU A 50 14.52 0.86 -1.23
CA LEU A 50 13.54 1.40 -2.18
C LEU A 50 13.84 2.87 -2.55
N VAL A 51 14.29 3.65 -1.58
CA VAL A 51 14.62 5.08 -1.70
C VAL A 51 15.80 5.41 -0.77
N THR A 52 16.46 6.55 -1.02
CA THR A 52 17.45 7.10 -0.07
C THR A 52 16.74 7.69 1.16
N PRO A 53 17.44 7.87 2.30
CA PRO A 53 16.85 8.48 3.49
C PRO A 53 16.28 9.89 3.24
N GLU A 54 16.93 10.69 2.40
CA GLU A 54 16.48 12.05 2.07
C GLU A 54 15.17 12.02 1.27
N VAL A 55 15.08 11.12 0.29
CA VAL A 55 13.86 10.94 -0.51
C VAL A 55 12.74 10.34 0.33
N GLU A 56 13.07 9.43 1.26
CA GLU A 56 12.10 8.88 2.21
C GLU A 56 11.45 9.98 3.05
N GLU A 57 12.23 10.91 3.59
CA GLU A 57 11.74 12.03 4.40
C GLU A 57 10.82 12.96 3.59
N GLU A 58 11.21 13.32 2.36
CA GLU A 58 10.34 14.13 1.49
C GLU A 58 9.01 13.44 1.16
N ILE A 59 9.05 12.14 0.89
CA ILE A 59 7.84 11.34 0.67
C ILE A 59 7.00 11.27 1.96
N HIS A 60 7.62 11.08 3.12
CA HIS A 60 6.93 11.01 4.40
C HIS A 60 6.13 12.29 4.64
N LYS A 61 6.76 13.47 4.52
CA LYS A 61 6.10 14.78 4.65
C LYS A 61 4.92 14.91 3.69
N GLY A 62 5.09 14.52 2.43
CA GLY A 62 4.01 14.55 1.44
C GLY A 62 2.84 13.61 1.76
N LEU A 63 3.12 12.42 2.32
CA LEU A 63 2.09 11.44 2.66
C LEU A 63 1.24 11.85 3.87
N VAL A 64 1.76 12.65 4.81
CA VAL A 64 1.00 13.13 5.98
C VAL A 64 -0.32 13.77 5.55
N GLY A 65 -0.29 14.66 4.54
CA GLY A 65 -1.49 15.33 4.03
C GLY A 65 -2.46 14.40 3.27
N LEU A 66 -2.02 13.23 2.84
CA LEU A 66 -2.84 12.26 2.12
C LEU A 66 -3.56 11.27 3.05
N SER A 67 -3.26 11.30 4.34
CA SER A 67 -3.95 10.50 5.35
C SER A 67 -5.42 10.90 5.52
N GLY A 68 -6.22 9.96 6.05
CA GLY A 68 -7.64 10.18 6.35
C GLY A 68 -8.51 10.38 5.12
N GLY A 69 -8.10 9.88 3.95
CA GLY A 69 -8.83 10.11 2.71
C GLY A 69 -8.64 11.52 2.16
N VAL A 70 -7.38 11.99 2.23
CA VAL A 70 -6.82 13.29 1.81
C VAL A 70 -7.14 14.46 2.75
N GLY A 71 -6.50 14.53 3.90
CA GLY A 71 -6.73 15.61 4.86
C GLY A 71 -7.99 15.38 5.69
N ASN A 72 -8.22 14.13 6.10
CA ASN A 72 -9.33 13.72 6.97
C ASN A 72 -10.75 13.85 6.41
N LEU A 73 -10.90 14.23 5.14
CA LEU A 73 -12.20 14.32 4.47
C LEU A 73 -12.88 12.95 4.28
N SER A 74 -12.14 11.85 4.37
CA SER A 74 -12.63 10.47 4.23
C SER A 74 -13.31 10.10 2.90
N VAL A 75 -13.40 11.02 1.94
CA VAL A 75 -14.01 10.77 0.62
C VAL A 75 -12.98 10.44 -0.46
N GLY A 76 -11.71 10.77 -0.25
CA GLY A 76 -10.62 10.40 -1.16
C GLY A 76 -10.13 8.97 -0.94
N ASN A 77 -9.09 8.58 -1.68
CA ASN A 77 -8.44 7.27 -1.55
C ASN A 77 -8.00 6.99 -0.12
N CYS A 78 -8.16 5.75 0.34
CA CYS A 78 -7.62 5.33 1.63
C CYS A 78 -6.11 5.58 1.69
N GLY A 79 -5.62 6.28 2.72
CA GLY A 79 -4.19 6.63 2.80
C GLY A 79 -3.27 5.41 2.80
N ALA A 80 -3.70 4.28 3.38
CA ALA A 80 -2.96 3.02 3.32
C ALA A 80 -2.85 2.47 1.89
N LEU A 81 -3.93 2.55 1.10
CA LEU A 81 -3.90 2.19 -0.32
C LEU A 81 -2.96 3.11 -1.09
N THR A 82 -3.06 4.43 -0.87
CA THR A 82 -2.25 5.45 -1.55
C THR A 82 -0.75 5.19 -1.34
N ALA A 83 -0.33 5.01 -0.08
CA ALA A 83 1.08 4.78 0.26
C ALA A 83 1.60 3.42 -0.23
N ALA A 84 0.79 2.36 -0.13
CA ALA A 84 1.14 1.05 -0.69
C ALA A 84 1.32 1.12 -2.22
N SER A 85 0.40 1.80 -2.91
CA SER A 85 0.46 2.02 -4.36
C SER A 85 1.70 2.83 -4.76
N LEU A 86 2.02 3.88 -4.00
CA LEU A 86 3.23 4.68 -4.19
C LEU A 86 4.49 3.80 -4.10
N ALA A 87 4.61 2.97 -3.06
CA ALA A 87 5.78 2.11 -2.89
C ALA A 87 5.94 1.09 -4.04
N ILE A 88 4.85 0.47 -4.48
CA ILE A 88 4.85 -0.43 -5.65
C ILE A 88 5.27 0.33 -6.92
N SER A 89 4.77 1.55 -7.11
CA SER A 89 5.11 2.37 -8.27
C SER A 89 6.58 2.81 -8.27
N LEU A 90 7.15 3.12 -7.10
CA LEU A 90 8.59 3.41 -6.96
C LEU A 90 9.42 2.18 -7.36
N ALA A 91 9.03 0.99 -6.89
CA ALA A 91 9.71 -0.26 -7.23
C ALA A 91 9.58 -0.63 -8.71
N SER A 92 8.51 -0.21 -9.39
CA SER A 92 8.32 -0.42 -10.83
C SER A 92 9.33 0.36 -11.68
N ASN A 93 10.00 1.38 -11.10
CA ASN A 93 11.07 2.15 -11.72
C ASN A 93 10.69 2.72 -13.11
N ILE A 94 9.46 3.23 -13.22
CA ILE A 94 8.94 3.93 -14.40
C ILE A 94 8.88 5.43 -14.12
N GLY A 95 9.97 6.12 -14.48
CA GLY A 95 10.12 7.56 -14.31
C GLY A 95 9.85 8.37 -15.58
N ARG A 96 10.08 9.68 -15.48
CA ARG A 96 9.85 10.65 -16.56
C ARG A 96 10.55 10.26 -17.87
N MET A 97 11.78 9.77 -17.81
CA MET A 97 12.57 9.42 -19.01
C MET A 97 12.00 8.21 -19.74
N LYS A 98 11.66 7.12 -19.04
CA LYS A 98 11.03 5.94 -19.66
C LYS A 98 9.68 6.28 -20.29
N ASN A 99 8.86 7.09 -19.60
CA ASN A 99 7.58 7.54 -20.15
C ASN A 99 7.72 8.45 -21.38
N LYS A 100 8.81 9.21 -21.49
CA LYS A 100 9.09 10.01 -22.69
C LYS A 100 9.52 9.15 -23.88
N GLN A 101 10.26 8.08 -23.62
CA GLN A 101 10.69 7.13 -24.66
C GLN A 101 9.51 6.33 -25.21
N ASP A 102 8.68 5.79 -24.31
CA ASP A 102 7.44 5.13 -24.66
C ASP A 102 6.43 5.36 -23.53
N LYS A 103 5.31 6.01 -23.87
CA LYS A 103 4.24 6.32 -22.92
C LYS A 103 3.63 5.05 -22.35
N GLU A 104 3.65 3.94 -23.07
CA GLU A 104 3.05 2.67 -22.66
C GLU A 104 3.75 2.02 -21.47
N ASN A 105 4.98 2.41 -21.17
CA ASN A 105 5.68 2.02 -19.93
C ASN A 105 4.85 2.30 -18.67
N ARG A 106 3.95 3.29 -18.68
CA ARG A 106 3.03 3.58 -17.56
C ARG A 106 2.19 2.38 -17.14
N TRP A 107 1.85 1.49 -18.08
CA TRP A 107 1.03 0.31 -17.82
C TRP A 107 1.71 -0.67 -16.86
N ILE A 108 3.04 -0.73 -16.83
CA ILE A 108 3.80 -1.52 -15.85
C ILE A 108 3.40 -1.13 -14.43
N SER A 109 3.49 0.16 -14.09
CA SER A 109 3.09 0.65 -12.75
C SER A 109 1.61 0.43 -12.49
N TYR A 110 0.74 0.65 -13.48
CA TYR A 110 -0.71 0.48 -13.31
C TYR A 110 -1.06 -0.97 -12.95
N PHE A 111 -0.48 -1.93 -13.67
CA PHE A 111 -0.75 -3.35 -13.50
C PHE A 111 -0.19 -3.87 -12.17
N ASN A 112 1.01 -3.42 -11.81
CA ASN A 112 1.63 -3.79 -10.54
C ASN A 112 0.83 -3.27 -9.34
N VAL A 113 0.32 -2.04 -9.40
CA VAL A 113 -0.54 -1.48 -8.35
C VAL A 113 -1.91 -2.17 -8.32
N ALA A 114 -2.53 -2.39 -9.48
CA ALA A 114 -3.84 -3.02 -9.59
C ALA A 114 -3.83 -4.43 -8.95
N GLU A 115 -2.90 -5.29 -9.36
CA GLU A 115 -2.79 -6.65 -8.85
C GLU A 115 -2.19 -6.71 -7.44
N GLY A 116 -1.19 -5.88 -7.17
CA GLY A 116 -0.45 -5.90 -5.92
C GLY A 116 -1.31 -5.51 -4.73
N VAL A 117 -2.15 -4.48 -4.87
CA VAL A 117 -2.89 -3.90 -3.75
C VAL A 117 -4.33 -3.49 -4.06
N ALA A 118 -4.63 -2.87 -5.21
CA ALA A 118 -5.96 -2.25 -5.41
C ALA A 118 -7.09 -3.29 -5.51
N LYS A 119 -6.91 -4.37 -6.28
CA LYS A 119 -7.88 -5.46 -6.36
C LYS A 119 -8.06 -6.17 -5.00
N LYS A 120 -7.02 -6.25 -4.18
CA LYS A 120 -7.11 -6.79 -2.80
C LYS A 120 -7.96 -5.88 -1.90
N PHE A 121 -7.85 -4.55 -2.05
CA PHE A 121 -8.71 -3.58 -1.36
C PHE A 121 -10.17 -3.71 -1.77
N MET A 122 -10.46 -3.77 -3.07
CA MET A 122 -11.83 -3.95 -3.57
C MET A 122 -12.46 -5.24 -3.00
N ARG A 123 -11.73 -6.37 -3.03
CA ARG A 123 -12.22 -7.64 -2.49
C ARG A 123 -12.40 -7.62 -0.96
N LYS A 124 -11.45 -7.04 -0.21
CA LYS A 124 -11.44 -7.11 1.26
C LYS A 124 -12.33 -6.05 1.92
N TYR A 125 -12.42 -4.87 1.33
CA TYR A 125 -13.07 -3.70 1.94
C TYR A 125 -14.22 -3.13 1.12
N GLY A 126 -14.48 -3.67 -0.08
CA GLY A 126 -15.57 -3.22 -0.94
C GLY A 126 -15.23 -2.00 -1.80
N GLY A 127 -14.03 -1.42 -1.68
CA GLY A 127 -13.64 -0.26 -2.46
C GLY A 127 -12.24 0.29 -2.15
N LEU A 128 -11.94 1.47 -2.68
CA LEU A 128 -10.62 2.10 -2.67
C LEU A 128 -10.58 3.38 -1.83
N THR A 129 -11.73 4.03 -1.67
CA THR A 129 -11.85 5.27 -0.89
C THR A 129 -11.82 4.98 0.61
N CYS A 130 -11.43 5.97 1.41
CA CYS A 130 -11.48 5.84 2.86
C CYS A 130 -12.93 5.58 3.33
N ARG A 131 -13.92 6.18 2.67
CA ARG A 131 -15.35 5.94 2.90
C ARG A 131 -15.74 4.49 2.69
N GLU A 132 -15.42 3.90 1.54
CA GLU A 132 -15.73 2.49 1.27
C GLU A 132 -15.02 1.58 2.27
N VAL A 133 -13.75 1.85 2.59
CA VAL A 133 -13.01 1.08 3.59
C VAL A 133 -13.64 1.18 4.98
N GLN A 134 -14.09 2.37 5.39
CA GLN A 134 -14.79 2.56 6.66
C GLN A 134 -16.14 1.83 6.66
N ILE A 135 -16.92 1.90 5.58
CA ILE A 135 -18.19 1.17 5.47
C ILE A 135 -17.95 -0.34 5.52
N GLY A 136 -17.00 -0.86 4.74
CA GLY A 136 -16.68 -2.29 4.72
C GLY A 136 -16.15 -2.81 6.06
N ARG A 137 -15.47 -1.97 6.85
CA ARG A 137 -14.91 -2.38 8.15
C ARG A 137 -15.82 -2.13 9.33
N PHE A 138 -16.52 -1.00 9.33
CA PHE A 138 -17.23 -0.43 10.49
C PHE A 138 -18.73 -0.37 10.27
N GLY A 139 -19.22 -0.58 9.04
CA GLY A 139 -20.62 -0.49 8.67
C GLY A 139 -21.11 0.94 8.40
N LYS A 140 -20.23 1.96 8.52
CA LYS A 140 -20.57 3.36 8.25
C LYS A 140 -19.35 4.21 7.92
N TYR A 141 -19.64 5.41 7.44
CA TYR A 141 -18.68 6.46 7.14
C TYR A 141 -18.61 7.49 8.28
N LEU A 142 -17.41 8.00 8.53
CA LEU A 142 -17.08 8.99 9.55
C LEU A 142 -16.25 10.12 8.93
N ASP A 143 -16.71 11.37 9.06
CA ASP A 143 -15.89 12.55 8.70
C ASP A 143 -14.92 12.84 9.84
N LEU A 144 -13.63 12.60 9.60
CA LEU A 144 -12.62 12.62 10.66
C LEU A 144 -12.24 14.04 11.11
N ARG A 145 -12.83 15.08 10.52
CA ARG A 145 -12.70 16.47 10.97
C ARG A 145 -13.69 16.82 12.07
N ILE A 146 -14.77 16.03 12.23
CA ILE A 146 -15.74 16.18 13.30
C ILE A 146 -15.19 15.45 14.53
N PRO A 147 -14.94 16.12 15.67
CA PRO A 147 -14.29 15.51 16.83
C PRO A 147 -14.95 14.23 17.34
N GLU A 148 -16.29 14.20 17.39
CA GLU A 148 -17.05 13.06 17.88
C GLU A 148 -16.94 11.86 16.94
N MET A 149 -17.01 12.11 15.63
CA MET A 149 -16.83 11.07 14.61
C MET A 149 -15.38 10.58 14.55
N ASN A 150 -14.42 11.46 14.79
CA ASN A 150 -13.00 11.10 14.89
C ASN A 150 -12.75 10.18 16.08
N LYS A 151 -13.29 10.51 17.26
CA LYS A 151 -13.24 9.64 18.43
C LYS A 151 -13.88 8.28 18.14
N GLU A 152 -15.07 8.29 17.55
CA GLU A 152 -15.76 7.07 17.17
C GLU A 152 -14.96 6.24 16.14
N PHE A 153 -14.22 6.87 15.23
CA PHE A 153 -13.36 6.16 14.29
C PHE A 153 -12.30 5.36 15.02
N PHE A 154 -11.63 5.96 16.01
CA PHE A 154 -10.61 5.26 16.80
C PHE A 154 -11.20 4.13 17.64
N GLU A 155 -12.36 4.32 18.27
CA GLU A 155 -13.06 3.26 19.00
C GLU A 155 -13.45 2.08 18.10
N ASN A 156 -13.99 2.36 16.91
CA ASN A 156 -14.31 1.33 15.92
C ASN A 156 -13.05 0.63 15.40
N ALA A 157 -11.99 1.39 15.15
CA ALA A 157 -10.71 0.86 14.72
C ALA A 157 -10.15 -0.11 15.76
N GLU A 158 -10.17 0.24 17.05
CA GLU A 158 -9.76 -0.64 18.14
C GLU A 158 -10.62 -1.91 18.20
N LYS A 159 -11.95 -1.77 18.29
CA LYS A 159 -12.90 -2.90 18.34
C LYS A 159 -12.75 -3.87 17.17
N ARG A 160 -12.41 -3.36 15.99
CA ARG A 160 -12.24 -4.16 14.75
C ARG A 160 -10.79 -4.60 14.51
N GLY A 161 -9.91 -4.43 15.48
CA GLY A 161 -8.55 -4.96 15.45
C GLY A 161 -7.58 -4.18 14.57
N CYS A 162 -7.80 -2.88 14.31
CA CYS A 162 -6.82 -2.02 13.64
C CYS A 162 -5.52 -1.81 14.44
N GLN A 163 -5.41 -2.39 15.63
CA GLN A 163 -4.18 -2.48 16.42
C GLN A 163 -3.52 -3.86 16.35
N THR A 164 -4.04 -4.77 15.52
CA THR A 164 -3.49 -6.13 15.33
C THR A 164 -2.87 -6.28 13.93
N PRO A 165 -1.70 -6.93 13.80
CA PRO A 165 -1.00 -7.08 12.52
C PRO A 165 -1.88 -7.65 11.37
N GLU A 166 -2.79 -8.57 11.69
CA GLU A 166 -3.58 -9.29 10.70
C GLU A 166 -4.88 -8.59 10.27
N LYS A 167 -5.41 -7.69 11.12
CA LYS A 167 -6.68 -7.00 10.82
C LYS A 167 -6.50 -5.53 10.46
N CYS A 168 -5.38 -4.90 10.80
CA CYS A 168 -5.16 -3.49 10.50
C CYS A 168 -5.02 -3.22 9.00
N THR A 169 -5.77 -2.25 8.47
CA THR A 169 -5.70 -1.85 7.06
C THR A 169 -4.29 -1.42 6.65
N ILE A 170 -3.58 -0.71 7.52
CA ILE A 170 -2.18 -0.25 7.30
C ILE A 170 -1.25 -1.45 7.16
N SER A 171 -1.24 -2.34 8.16
CA SER A 171 -0.40 -3.54 8.16
C SER A 171 -0.66 -4.44 6.95
N GLN A 172 -1.93 -4.61 6.57
CA GLN A 172 -2.32 -5.45 5.43
C GLN A 172 -1.91 -4.81 4.10
N ALA A 173 -2.16 -3.51 3.91
CA ALA A 173 -1.76 -2.78 2.71
C ALA A 173 -0.24 -2.78 2.52
N ALA A 174 0.50 -2.53 3.62
CA ALA A 174 1.95 -2.56 3.61
C ALA A 174 2.49 -3.95 3.25
N ALA A 175 1.96 -5.01 3.86
CA ALA A 175 2.37 -6.38 3.56
C ALA A 175 2.08 -6.78 2.11
N TRP A 176 0.94 -6.37 1.55
CA TRP A 176 0.62 -6.60 0.14
C TRP A 176 1.54 -5.83 -0.81
N ALA A 177 1.96 -4.62 -0.45
CA ALA A 177 2.94 -3.87 -1.22
C ALA A 177 4.31 -4.56 -1.19
N VAL A 178 4.77 -5.02 -0.03
CA VAL A 178 6.03 -5.77 0.11
C VAL A 178 6.00 -7.06 -0.70
N GLU A 179 4.91 -7.82 -0.61
CA GLU A 179 4.70 -9.02 -1.41
C GLU A 179 4.83 -8.72 -2.91
N ALA A 180 4.10 -7.71 -3.39
CA ALA A 180 4.15 -7.31 -4.79
C ALA A 180 5.56 -6.85 -5.20
N ILE A 181 6.25 -6.09 -4.36
CA ILE A 181 7.61 -5.59 -4.63
C ILE A 181 8.61 -6.73 -4.75
N LEU A 182 8.56 -7.70 -3.83
CA LEU A 182 9.44 -8.87 -3.88
C LEU A 182 9.12 -9.74 -5.11
N ASP A 183 7.84 -9.99 -5.39
CA ASP A 183 7.41 -10.77 -6.55
C ASP A 183 7.83 -10.10 -7.87
N MET A 184 7.72 -8.77 -7.99
CA MET A 184 8.18 -8.02 -9.17
C MET A 184 9.70 -8.11 -9.38
N ARG A 185 10.48 -8.25 -8.30
CA ARG A 185 11.94 -8.37 -8.40
C ARG A 185 12.38 -9.77 -8.81
N GLU A 186 11.64 -10.80 -8.40
CA GLU A 186 11.91 -12.19 -8.79
C GLU A 186 11.33 -12.50 -10.18
N HIS A 187 10.17 -11.91 -10.50
CA HIS A 187 9.39 -12.17 -11.70
C HIS A 187 8.94 -10.84 -12.33
N PRO A 188 9.86 -10.06 -12.92
CA PRO A 188 9.51 -8.78 -13.54
C PRO A 188 8.48 -8.98 -14.65
N ARG A 189 7.52 -8.06 -14.70
CA ARG A 189 6.58 -7.94 -15.82
C ARG A 189 7.13 -6.91 -16.79
N ASP A 190 7.45 -7.35 -18.00
CA ASP A 190 7.79 -6.44 -19.08
C ASP A 190 6.52 -5.91 -19.78
N LEU A 191 6.73 -4.92 -20.64
CA LEU A 191 5.65 -4.25 -21.37
C LEU A 191 4.95 -5.19 -22.37
N GLU A 192 5.67 -6.12 -22.98
CA GLU A 192 5.14 -7.04 -23.99
C GLU A 192 4.14 -8.03 -23.38
N ARG A 193 4.50 -8.61 -22.23
CA ARG A 193 3.60 -9.43 -21.43
C ARG A 193 2.34 -8.67 -21.04
N ILE A 194 2.49 -7.44 -20.59
CA ILE A 194 1.39 -6.56 -20.17
C ILE A 194 0.43 -6.28 -21.32
N LYS A 195 0.96 -5.97 -22.51
CA LYS A 195 0.16 -5.78 -23.72
C LYS A 195 -0.61 -7.04 -24.10
N THR A 196 0.07 -8.19 -24.06
CA THR A 196 -0.55 -9.48 -24.35
C THR A 196 -1.69 -9.79 -23.37
N GLU A 197 -1.48 -9.57 -22.08
CA GLU A 197 -2.52 -9.75 -21.05
C GLU A 197 -3.69 -8.75 -21.27
N TYR A 198 -3.38 -7.51 -21.68
CA TYR A 198 -4.38 -6.47 -22.00
C TYR A 198 -5.28 -6.87 -23.16
N GLU A 199 -4.69 -7.28 -24.28
CA GLU A 199 -5.42 -7.70 -25.48
C GLU A 199 -6.29 -8.94 -25.24
N ARG A 200 -5.82 -9.87 -24.41
CA ARG A 200 -6.57 -11.09 -24.04
C ARG A 200 -7.70 -10.84 -23.05
N GLY A 201 -7.98 -9.60 -22.67
CA GLY A 201 -9.11 -9.26 -21.79
C GLY A 201 -8.99 -9.78 -20.36
N HIS A 202 -7.80 -10.20 -19.90
CA HIS A 202 -7.59 -10.68 -18.53
C HIS A 202 -7.77 -9.58 -17.45
N TRP A 203 -8.14 -8.37 -17.86
CA TRP A 203 -8.32 -7.18 -17.05
C TRP A 203 -9.78 -6.87 -16.70
N ARG A 204 -10.74 -7.53 -17.38
CA ARG A 204 -12.17 -7.38 -17.11
C ARG A 204 -12.60 -8.23 -15.91
#